data_AF-C2KYE0-F1
#
_entry.id   AF-C2KYE0-F1
#
_cell.length_a   1.000
_cell.length_b   1.000
_cell.length_c   1.000
_cell.angle_alpha   90.00
_cell.angle_beta   90.00
_cell.angle_gamma   90.00
#
_symmetry.space_group_name_H-M   'P 1'
#
loop_
_entity.id
_entity.type
_entity.pdbx_description
1 polymer ?
#
loop_
_entity_poly.entity_id
_entity_poly.type
_entity_poly.pdbx_seq_one_letter_code
_entity_poly.pdbx_strand_id
1 'polypeptide(L)'
;MDKDKAIGIFDSGLGGLSVLRKLKQELPGEDFIFYGDQKHAPYGEKSEEEVRSLSLSAYRFLQEKGVKATVIACNTATSAAAPYLRELFPEDIIIGMEPAVKPAVEALQDESKSDKTKKRF
;
A
#
# COMPACT_ATOMS: atom_id res chain seq x y z
N MET A 1 15.43 -9.84 -11.73
CA MET A 1 14.10 -10.00 -11.13
C MET A 1 13.39 -11.10 -11.89
N ASP A 2 12.95 -12.14 -11.19
CA ASP A 2 12.24 -13.25 -11.80
C ASP A 2 10.86 -12.77 -12.26
N LYS A 3 10.61 -12.77 -13.57
CA LYS A 3 9.39 -12.21 -14.15
C LYS A 3 8.17 -13.06 -13.84
N ASP A 4 8.36 -14.34 -13.55
CA ASP A 4 7.27 -15.32 -13.43
C ASP A 4 6.69 -15.38 -12.01
N LYS A 5 7.29 -14.65 -11.06
CA LYS A 5 6.80 -14.56 -9.68
C LYS A 5 5.69 -13.51 -9.55
N ALA A 6 4.69 -13.82 -8.73
CA ALA A 6 3.58 -12.91 -8.44
C ALA A 6 4.00 -11.70 -7.58
N ILE A 7 3.20 -10.63 -7.62
CA ILE A 7 3.25 -9.51 -6.69
C ILE A 7 2.32 -9.82 -5.52
N GLY A 8 2.87 -9.81 -4.30
CA GLY A 8 2.11 -9.96 -3.07
C GLY A 8 1.43 -8.65 -2.70
N ILE A 9 0.18 -8.72 -2.26
CA ILE A 9 -0.57 -7.56 -1.77
C ILE A 9 -1.19 -7.97 -0.43
N PHE A 10 -1.04 -7.16 0.61
CA PHE A 10 -1.80 -7.36 1.83
C PHE A 10 -2.55 -6.13 2.31
N ASP A 11 -3.69 -6.38 2.97
CA ASP A 11 -4.55 -5.40 3.60
C ASP A 11 -5.05 -5.92 4.95
N SER A 12 -5.44 -5.02 5.86
CA SER A 12 -6.05 -5.40 7.14
C SER A 12 -7.45 -6.00 6.99
N GLY A 13 -8.01 -6.01 5.78
CA GLY A 13 -9.34 -6.52 5.49
C GLY A 13 -9.54 -6.72 3.99
N LEU A 14 -10.67 -6.26 3.46
CA LEU A 14 -11.02 -6.37 2.04
C LEU A 14 -10.88 -5.05 1.27
N GLY A 15 -10.54 -3.94 1.94
CA GLY A 15 -10.43 -2.62 1.30
C GLY A 15 -9.37 -2.58 0.20
N GLY A 16 -8.29 -3.36 0.39
CA GLY A 16 -7.20 -3.52 -0.57
C GLY A 16 -7.59 -4.22 -1.89
N LEU A 17 -8.80 -4.79 -2.01
CA LEU A 17 -9.28 -5.30 -3.29
C LEU A 17 -9.44 -4.20 -4.35
N SER A 18 -9.69 -2.95 -3.92
CA SER A 18 -9.70 -1.79 -4.81
C SER A 18 -8.32 -1.53 -5.43
N VAL A 19 -7.26 -1.62 -4.62
CA VAL A 19 -5.86 -1.52 -5.04
C VAL A 19 -5.51 -2.66 -5.99
N LEU A 20 -5.86 -3.91 -5.65
CA LEU A 20 -5.66 -5.07 -6.52
C LEU A 20 -6.35 -4.88 -7.89
N ARG A 21 -7.60 -4.39 -7.89
CA ARG A 21 -8.34 -4.13 -9.13
C ARG A 21 -7.61 -3.12 -10.02
N LYS A 22 -7.10 -2.04 -9.44
CA LYS A 22 -6.33 -1.03 -10.18
C LYS A 22 -5.00 -1.60 -10.69
N LEU A 23 -4.27 -2.34 -9.86
CA LEU A 23 -3.01 -2.98 -10.27
C LEU A 23 -3.22 -3.96 -11.42
N LYS A 24 -4.29 -4.76 -11.42
CA LYS A 24 -4.62 -5.63 -12.56
C LYS A 24 -4.90 -4.88 -13.86
N GLN A 25 -5.40 -3.64 -13.78
CA GLN A 25 -5.64 -2.80 -14.96
C GLN A 25 -4.34 -2.18 -15.49
N GLU A 26 -3.48 -1.69 -14.59
CA GLU A 26 -2.22 -1.03 -14.98
C GLU A 26 -1.12 -2.03 -15.34
N LEU A 27 -1.16 -3.24 -14.76
CA LEU A 27 -0.17 -4.30 -14.92
C LEU A 27 -0.85 -5.61 -15.36
N PRO A 28 -1.44 -5.68 -16.57
CA PRO A 28 -2.22 -6.83 -17.00
C PRO A 28 -1.40 -8.10 -17.24
N GLY A 29 -0.07 -7.99 -17.33
CA GLY A 29 0.85 -9.13 -17.49
C GLY A 29 1.41 -9.68 -16.17
N GLU A 30 0.94 -9.16 -15.03
CA GLU A 30 1.43 -9.54 -13.71
C GLU A 30 0.44 -10.44 -12.98
N ASP A 31 0.97 -11.44 -12.27
CA ASP A 31 0.21 -12.26 -11.34
C ASP A 31 0.21 -11.65 -9.94
N PHE A 32 -0.88 -11.85 -9.20
CA PHE A 32 -1.06 -11.25 -7.88
C PHE A 32 -1.51 -12.28 -6.85
N ILE A 33 -0.93 -12.20 -5.64
CA ILE A 33 -1.39 -12.93 -4.46
C ILE A 33 -1.91 -11.91 -3.45
N PHE A 34 -3.19 -12.00 -3.10
CA PHE A 34 -3.82 -11.11 -2.14
C PHE A 34 -3.99 -11.79 -0.78
N TYR A 35 -3.56 -11.12 0.29
CA TYR A 35 -3.75 -11.51 1.68
C TYR A 35 -4.59 -10.46 2.42
N GLY A 36 -5.78 -10.84 2.88
CA GLY A 36 -6.64 -9.97 3.69
C GLY A 36 -6.71 -10.46 5.13
N ASP A 37 -6.24 -9.68 6.09
CA ASP A 37 -6.25 -10.05 7.51
C ASP A 37 -7.58 -9.73 8.21
N GLN A 38 -8.68 -10.32 7.72
CA GLN A 38 -10.00 -10.09 8.28
C GLN A 38 -10.09 -10.46 9.77
N LYS A 39 -9.31 -11.45 10.22
CA LYS A 39 -9.32 -11.92 11.61
C LYS A 39 -8.90 -10.82 12.59
N HIS A 40 -7.97 -9.96 12.17
CA HIS A 40 -7.45 -8.89 13.02
C HIS A 40 -7.89 -7.49 12.53
N ALA A 41 -8.88 -7.40 11.65
CA ALA A 41 -9.49 -6.13 11.27
C ALA A 41 -10.23 -5.47 12.45
N PRO A 42 -10.33 -4.14 12.51
CA PRO A 42 -9.55 -3.15 11.76
C PRO A 42 -8.17 -2.91 12.40
N TYR A 43 -7.18 -2.52 11.61
CA TYR A 43 -5.86 -2.16 12.16
C TYR A 43 -5.85 -0.77 12.82
N GLY A 44 -6.78 0.12 12.46
CA GLY A 44 -6.84 1.47 13.02
C GLY A 44 -7.12 1.56 14.52
N GLU A 45 -7.59 0.47 15.13
CA GLU A 45 -7.88 0.39 16.57
C GLU A 45 -6.73 -0.23 17.38
N LYS A 46 -5.61 -0.58 16.73
CA LYS A 46 -4.49 -1.31 17.34
C LYS A 46 -3.31 -0.39 17.63
N SER A 47 -2.46 -0.81 18.56
CA SER A 47 -1.17 -0.15 18.80
C SER A 47 -0.25 -0.25 17.58
N GLU A 48 0.71 0.66 17.47
CA GLU A 48 1.68 0.63 16.38
C GLU A 48 2.51 -0.66 16.40
N GLU A 49 2.89 -1.13 17.58
CA GLU A 49 3.62 -2.39 17.77
C GLU A 49 2.81 -3.60 17.30
N GLU A 50 1.52 -3.65 17.61
CA GLU A 50 0.62 -4.72 17.12
C GLU A 50 0.50 -4.67 15.59
N VAL A 51 0.30 -3.49 15.01
CA VAL A 51 0.20 -3.34 13.55
C VAL A 51 1.49 -3.78 12.87
N ARG A 52 2.67 -3.46 13.43
CA ARG A 52 3.96 -3.94 12.93
C ARG A 52 4.08 -5.46 13.00
N SER A 53 3.69 -6.06 14.11
CA SER A 53 3.72 -7.53 14.30
C SER A 53 2.81 -8.26 13.32
N LEU A 54 1.57 -7.79 13.16
CA LEU A 54 0.61 -8.36 12.21
C LEU A 54 1.09 -8.16 10.75
N SER A 55 1.61 -6.98 10.42
CA SER A 55 2.15 -6.70 9.08
C SER A 55 3.37 -7.55 8.76
N LEU A 56 4.26 -7.80 9.72
CA LEU A 56 5.39 -8.72 9.56
C LEU A 56 4.92 -10.15 9.30
N SER A 57 3.84 -10.57 9.95
CA SER A 57 3.26 -11.91 9.76
C SER A 57 2.65 -12.05 8.35
N ALA A 58 1.89 -11.05 7.91
CA ALA A 58 1.35 -10.98 6.55
C ALA A 58 2.46 -10.94 5.49
N TYR A 59 3.52 -10.16 5.74
CA TYR A 59 4.70 -10.09 4.89
C TYR A 59 5.38 -11.45 4.72
N ARG A 60 5.70 -12.12 5.84
CA ARG A 60 6.33 -13.44 5.81
C ARG A 60 5.49 -14.48 5.07
N PHE A 61 4.17 -14.46 5.27
CA PHE A 61 3.27 -15.33 4.52
C PHE A 61 3.40 -15.12 3.00
N LEU A 62 3.48 -13.88 2.53
CA LEU A 62 3.66 -13.59 1.10
C LEU A 62 5.05 -14.01 0.61
N GLN A 63 6.10 -13.79 1.40
CA GLN A 63 7.45 -14.25 1.06
C GLN A 63 7.55 -15.77 0.94
N GLU A 64 6.86 -16.53 1.79
CA GLU A 64 6.75 -17.99 1.69
C GLU A 64 6.04 -18.44 0.39
N LYS A 65 5.21 -17.59 -0.21
CA LYS A 65 4.61 -17.83 -1.54
C LYS A 65 5.55 -17.45 -2.70
N GLY A 66 6.74 -16.94 -2.40
CA GLY A 66 7.76 -16.60 -3.39
C GLY A 66 7.38 -15.39 -4.25
N VAL A 67 6.76 -14.37 -3.67
CA VAL A 67 6.45 -13.13 -4.38
C VAL A 67 7.71 -12.33 -4.71
N LYS A 68 7.72 -11.59 -5.83
CA LYS A 68 8.87 -10.74 -6.22
C LYS A 68 8.83 -9.33 -5.62
N ALA A 69 7.67 -8.91 -5.13
CA ALA A 69 7.45 -7.63 -4.48
C ALA A 69 6.24 -7.73 -3.55
N THR A 70 6.18 -6.89 -2.52
CA THR A 70 5.03 -6.79 -1.61
C THR A 70 4.45 -5.38 -1.61
N VAL A 71 3.14 -5.28 -1.81
CA VAL A 71 2.35 -4.05 -1.70
C VAL A 71 1.56 -4.07 -0.40
N ILE A 72 1.75 -3.05 0.42
CA ILE A 72 0.97 -2.80 1.63
C ILE A 72 -0.22 -1.92 1.21
N ALA A 73 -1.40 -2.51 1.01
CA ALA A 73 -2.59 -1.80 0.55
C ALA A 73 -3.37 -1.10 1.68
N CYS A 74 -3.05 -1.41 2.95
CA CYS A 74 -3.64 -0.74 4.11
C CYS A 74 -2.85 0.54 4.45
N ASN A 75 -3.53 1.68 4.56
CA ASN A 75 -2.88 2.95 4.95
C ASN A 75 -2.29 2.90 6.37
N THR A 76 -3.04 2.33 7.33
CA THR A 76 -2.57 2.18 8.72
C THR A 76 -1.35 1.25 8.80
N ALA A 77 -1.37 0.12 8.07
CA ALA A 77 -0.22 -0.76 8.01
C ALA A 77 0.97 -0.08 7.31
N THR A 78 0.71 0.70 6.26
CA THR A 78 1.76 1.43 5.56
C THR A 78 2.47 2.40 6.50
N SER A 79 1.73 3.24 7.21
CA SER A 79 2.32 4.25 8.10
C SER A 79 3.12 3.61 9.25
N ALA A 80 2.60 2.53 9.83
CA ALA A 80 3.21 1.88 10.99
C ALA A 80 4.35 0.92 10.62
N ALA A 81 4.25 0.20 9.50
CA ALA A 81 5.09 -0.96 9.22
C ALA A 81 5.96 -0.87 7.97
N ALA A 82 5.68 0.02 7.00
CA ALA A 82 6.50 0.07 5.78
C ALA A 82 7.97 0.43 6.05
N PRO A 83 8.31 1.45 6.88
CA PRO A 83 9.71 1.73 7.21
C PRO A 83 10.37 0.56 7.96
N TYR A 84 9.65 0.00 8.93
CA TYR A 84 10.10 -1.13 9.74
C TYR A 84 10.43 -2.37 8.90
N LEU A 85 9.56 -2.73 7.96
CA LEU A 85 9.80 -3.89 7.08
C LEU A 85 10.97 -3.64 6.11
N ARG A 86 11.13 -2.42 5.60
CA ARG A 86 12.28 -2.07 4.73
C ARG A 86 13.61 -2.10 5.47
N GLU A 87 13.62 -1.78 6.76
CA GLU A 87 14.82 -1.90 7.59
C GLU A 87 15.19 -3.37 7.83
N LEU A 88 14.20 -4.23 8.09
CA LEU A 88 14.43 -5.66 8.30
C LEU A 88 14.79 -6.41 7.01
N PHE A 89 14.28 -5.96 5.88
CA PHE A 89 14.43 -6.61 4.57
C PHE A 89 14.89 -5.60 3.51
N PRO A 90 16.14 -5.11 3.60
CA PRO A 90 16.63 -4.02 2.75
C PRO A 90 16.75 -4.38 1.27
N GLU A 91 16.89 -5.67 0.95
CA GLU A 91 16.99 -6.16 -0.43
C GLU A 91 15.61 -6.40 -1.08
N ASP A 92 14.52 -6.40 -0.29
CA ASP A 92 13.19 -6.75 -0.75
C ASP A 92 12.41 -5.51 -1.24
N ILE A 93 11.61 -5.70 -2.29
CA ILE A 93 10.78 -4.62 -2.85
C ILE A 93 9.48 -4.49 -2.06
N ILE A 94 9.41 -3.48 -1.19
CA ILE A 94 8.23 -3.20 -0.35
C ILE A 94 7.64 -1.84 -0.73
N ILE A 95 6.41 -1.85 -1.26
CA ILE A 95 5.65 -0.68 -1.68
C ILE A 95 4.54 -0.41 -0.66
N GLY A 96 4.43 0.83 -0.20
CA GLY A 96 3.34 1.28 0.67
C GLY A 96 2.44 2.27 -0.05
N MET A 97 1.26 2.53 0.51
CA MET A 97 0.39 3.60 0.04
C MET A 97 1.01 4.98 0.30
N GLU A 98 0.81 5.92 -0.62
CA GLU A 98 1.17 7.31 -0.35
C GLU A 98 0.13 7.94 0.60
N PRO A 99 0.54 8.75 1.60
CA PRO A 99 -0.41 9.45 2.45
C PRO A 99 -1.36 10.31 1.59
N ALA A 100 -2.67 10.12 1.77
CA ALA A 100 -3.70 10.84 1.02
C ALA A 100 -3.62 12.38 1.14
N VAL A 101 -2.93 12.88 2.16
CA VAL A 101 -2.72 14.32 2.40
C VAL A 101 -1.92 14.97 1.27
N LYS A 102 -0.93 14.28 0.68
CA LYS A 102 -0.05 14.90 -0.31
C LYS A 102 -0.79 15.21 -1.64
N PRO A 103 -1.55 14.27 -2.24
CA PRO A 103 -2.40 14.58 -3.39
C PRO A 103 -3.45 15.66 -3.09
N ALA A 104 -4.02 15.66 -1.88
CA ALA A 104 -5.02 16.65 -1.49
C ALA A 104 -4.43 18.08 -1.45
N VAL A 105 -3.21 18.24 -0.93
CA VAL A 105 -2.50 19.52 -0.92
C VAL A 105 -2.11 19.95 -2.34
N GLU A 106 -1.64 19.02 -3.18
CA GLU A 106 -1.31 19.32 -4.58
C GLU A 106 -2.55 19.80 -5.38
N ALA A 107 -3.70 19.15 -5.19
CA ALA A 107 -4.96 19.57 -5.80
C ALA A 107 -5.40 20.98 -5.36
N LEU A 108 -5.30 21.29 -4.06
CA LEU A 108 -5.61 22.63 -3.54
C LEU A 108 -4.65 23.70 -4.08
N GLN A 109 -3.38 23.34 -4.28
CA GLN A 109 -2.39 24.23 -4.87
C GLN A 109 -2.65 24.48 -6.37
N ASP A 110 -3.14 23.49 -7.11
CA ASP A 110 -3.55 23.68 -8.52
C ASP A 110 -4.84 24.49 -8.68
N GLU A 111 -5.83 24.31 -7.79
CA GLU A 111 -7.03 25.16 -7.78
C GLU A 111 -6.70 26.64 -7.50
N SER A 112 -5.73 26.91 -6.63
CA SER A 112 -5.28 28.27 -6.31
C SER A 112 -4.57 29.02 -7.47
N LYS A 113 -4.16 28.29 -8.52
CA LYS A 113 -3.58 28.88 -9.74
C LYS A 113 -4.63 29.16 -10.82
N SER A 114 -5.76 28.44 -10.82
CA SER A 114 -6.85 28.63 -11.78
C SER A 114 -7.67 29.91 -11.52
N ASP A 115 -7.76 30.34 -10.26
CA ASP A 115 -8.61 31.47 -9.86
C ASP A 115 -7.98 32.87 -10.12
N LYS A 116 -6.69 32.93 -10.50
CA LYS A 116 -6.02 34.22 -10.78
C LYS A 116 -6.32 34.80 -12.17
N THR A 117 -7.05 34.11 -13.03
CA THR A 117 -7.37 34.57 -14.40
C THR A 117 -8.73 35.28 -14.53
N LYS A 118 -9.59 35.27 -13.49
CA LYS A 118 -10.95 35.84 -13.56
C LYS A 118 -11.12 37.25 -12.96
N LYS A 119 -10.03 37.97 -12.68
CA LYS A 119 -10.09 39.36 -12.19
C LYS A 119 -9.48 40.37 -13.17
N ARG A 120 -10.02 40.40 -14.38
CA ARG A 120 -9.97 41.56 -15.29
C ARG A 120 -11.31 41.59 -16.01
N PHE A 121 -12.23 42.41 -15.53
CA PHE A 121 -13.03 43.40 -16.25
C PHE A 121 -13.89 44.15 -15.22
#